data_AF-A0A645G026-F1
#
_entry.id   AF-A0A645G026-F1
#
_cell.length_a   1.000
_cell.length_b   1.000
_cell.length_c   1.000
_cell.angle_alpha   90.00
_cell.angle_beta   90.00
_cell.angle_gamma   90.00
#
_symmetry.space_group_name_H-M   'P 1'
#
loop_
_entity.id
_entity.type
_entity.pdbx_description
1 polymer ?
#
loop_
_entity_poly.entity_id
_entity_poly.type
_entity_poly.pdbx_seq_one_letter_code
_entity_poly.pdbx_strand_id
1 'polypeptide(L)'
;MISAGEQTADMPDIVNYESRSAQMLLDNMKLNLSVQTVESSSDTITSGYIISTQPEAGESLADGDTVILYVSTGPEIKKITVPSYLGLNIDDVKAQMTGLTFGGYTEVSDDSAAGTILTQSLDVKSEVDEGTEITFTVSSGKAQTSVTKSWALPAGDGTVHVVIKLDDNSVFDSTVNKSVGTVSRTFTGSGTSIVDVYFDDVLTYSEEIVFD
;
A
#
# COMPACT_ATOMS: atom_id res chain seq x y z
N MET A 1 10.87 -14.93 -76.26
CA MET A 1 11.52 -14.85 -74.94
C MET A 1 10.40 -14.72 -73.93
N ILE A 2 10.10 -15.77 -73.18
CA ILE A 2 9.03 -15.73 -72.19
C ILE A 2 9.72 -15.31 -70.89
N SER A 3 9.45 -14.10 -70.44
CA SER A 3 9.88 -13.63 -69.13
C SER A 3 9.18 -14.51 -68.10
N ALA A 4 9.95 -15.37 -67.42
CA ALA A 4 9.49 -15.99 -66.19
C ALA A 4 9.44 -14.86 -65.16
N GLY A 5 8.31 -14.14 -65.14
CA GLY A 5 8.09 -13.07 -64.18
C GLY A 5 8.33 -13.61 -62.77
N GLU A 6 9.07 -12.85 -61.98
CA GLU A 6 9.36 -13.13 -60.58
C GLU A 6 8.08 -13.58 -59.86
N GLN A 7 8.14 -14.73 -59.17
CA GLN A 7 7.00 -15.19 -58.37
C GLN A 7 6.84 -14.19 -57.23
N THR A 8 5.75 -13.44 -57.28
CA THR A 8 5.43 -12.35 -56.36
C THR A 8 4.01 -12.52 -55.85
N ALA A 9 3.78 -12.13 -54.60
CA ALA A 9 2.45 -12.06 -53.99
C ALA A 9 2.38 -10.88 -53.05
N ASP A 10 1.18 -10.41 -52.73
CA ASP A 10 1.02 -9.31 -51.77
C ASP A 10 1.04 -9.84 -50.33
N MET A 11 1.65 -9.07 -49.43
CA MET A 11 1.69 -9.36 -48.00
C MET A 11 0.27 -9.36 -47.42
N PRO A 12 -0.20 -10.46 -46.81
CA PRO A 12 -1.53 -10.50 -46.22
C PRO A 12 -1.63 -9.61 -44.99
N ASP A 13 -2.83 -9.10 -44.72
CA ASP A 13 -3.13 -8.42 -43.45
C ASP A 13 -3.29 -9.46 -42.34
N ILE A 14 -2.24 -9.58 -41.53
CA ILE A 14 -2.15 -10.50 -40.38
C ILE A 14 -1.94 -9.75 -39.06
N VAL A 15 -2.22 -8.45 -39.03
CA VAL A 15 -2.27 -7.69 -37.77
C VAL A 15 -3.39 -8.27 -36.90
N ASN A 16 -3.17 -8.38 -35.58
CA ASN A 16 -4.06 -9.07 -34.65
C ASN A 16 -4.24 -10.58 -34.90
N TYR A 17 -3.35 -11.23 -35.66
CA TYR A 17 -3.33 -12.69 -35.73
C TYR A 17 -2.35 -13.26 -34.69
N GLU A 18 -2.64 -14.47 -34.21
CA GLU A 18 -1.68 -15.22 -33.40
C GLU A 18 -0.42 -15.52 -34.23
N SER A 19 0.76 -15.33 -33.64
CA SER A 19 2.06 -15.48 -34.32
C SER A 19 2.21 -16.82 -35.07
N ARG A 20 1.77 -17.92 -34.45
CA ARG A 20 1.79 -19.26 -35.07
C ARG A 20 0.86 -19.36 -36.29
N SER A 21 -0.34 -18.80 -36.18
CA SER A 21 -1.32 -18.81 -37.25
C SER A 21 -0.85 -17.99 -38.45
N ALA A 22 -0.24 -16.83 -38.19
CA ALA A 22 0.37 -15.99 -39.21
C ALA A 22 1.57 -16.66 -39.91
N GLN A 23 2.45 -17.33 -39.16
CA GLN A 23 3.55 -18.10 -39.74
C GLN A 23 3.05 -19.21 -40.67
N MET A 24 2.02 -19.95 -40.27
CA MET A 24 1.40 -20.96 -41.13
C MET A 24 0.78 -20.34 -42.40
N LEU A 25 0.19 -19.14 -42.31
CA LEU A 25 -0.36 -18.46 -43.46
C LEU A 25 0.74 -18.10 -44.48
N LEU A 26 1.86 -17.55 -44.00
CA LEU A 26 3.01 -17.15 -44.82
C LEU A 26 3.70 -18.37 -45.46
N ASP A 27 3.86 -19.46 -44.72
CA ASP A 27 4.44 -20.72 -45.23
C ASP A 27 3.61 -21.33 -46.36
N ASN A 28 2.29 -21.12 -46.34
CA ASN A 28 1.38 -21.58 -47.40
C ASN A 28 1.44 -20.74 -48.69
N MET A 29 2.14 -19.59 -48.72
CA MET A 29 2.18 -18.70 -49.89
C MET A 29 3.04 -19.23 -51.05
N LYS A 30 3.67 -20.41 -50.91
CA LYS A 30 4.58 -21.01 -51.92
C LYS A 30 5.69 -20.06 -52.38
N LEU A 31 6.02 -19.10 -51.53
CA LEU A 31 7.17 -18.22 -51.61
C LEU A 31 8.11 -18.71 -50.50
N ASN A 32 9.40 -18.90 -50.79
CA ASN A 32 10.40 -19.38 -49.84
C ASN A 32 10.77 -18.29 -48.82
N LEU A 33 9.77 -17.71 -48.16
CA LEU A 33 9.92 -16.56 -47.27
C LEU A 33 10.70 -16.93 -46.00
N SER A 34 11.59 -16.04 -45.58
CA SER A 34 12.28 -16.14 -44.30
C SER A 34 11.50 -15.35 -43.24
N VAL A 35 10.79 -16.04 -42.35
CA VAL A 35 10.01 -15.38 -41.30
C VAL A 35 10.86 -15.19 -40.05
N GLN A 36 11.01 -13.94 -39.62
CA GLN A 36 11.66 -13.57 -38.37
C GLN A 36 10.64 -12.97 -37.41
N THR A 37 10.75 -13.28 -36.12
CA THR A 37 9.90 -12.71 -35.08
C THR A 37 10.71 -11.79 -34.19
N VAL A 38 10.20 -10.57 -33.97
CA VAL A 38 10.75 -9.60 -33.04
C VAL A 38 9.70 -9.32 -31.97
N GLU A 39 10.07 -9.48 -30.71
CA GLU A 39 9.17 -9.15 -29.60
C GLU A 39 9.11 -7.64 -29.41
N SER A 40 7.89 -7.12 -29.17
CA SER A 40 7.65 -5.71 -28.90
C SER A 40 6.47 -5.57 -27.94
N SER A 41 6.49 -4.56 -27.07
CA SER A 41 5.39 -4.29 -26.13
C SER A 41 4.25 -3.56 -26.82
N SER A 42 3.01 -3.87 -26.42
CA SER A 42 1.82 -3.16 -26.88
C SER A 42 0.74 -3.16 -25.79
N ASP A 43 0.24 -1.96 -25.47
CA ASP A 43 -0.85 -1.77 -24.49
C ASP A 43 -2.23 -2.21 -25.04
N THR A 44 -2.34 -2.37 -26.37
CA THR A 44 -3.62 -2.65 -27.05
C THR A 44 -3.71 -4.06 -27.64
N ILE A 45 -2.57 -4.70 -27.91
CA ILE A 45 -2.50 -6.02 -28.55
C ILE A 45 -2.10 -7.06 -27.50
N THR A 46 -2.90 -8.09 -27.32
CA THR A 46 -2.63 -9.19 -26.39
C THR A 46 -1.30 -9.89 -26.70
N SER A 47 -0.59 -10.33 -25.66
CA SER A 47 0.65 -11.10 -25.82
C SER A 47 0.48 -12.30 -26.78
N GLY A 48 1.45 -12.51 -27.67
CA GLY A 48 1.46 -13.59 -28.67
C GLY A 48 0.80 -13.24 -30.01
N TYR A 49 0.22 -12.05 -30.14
CA TYR A 49 -0.42 -11.57 -31.36
C TYR A 49 0.47 -10.57 -32.12
N ILE A 50 0.30 -10.50 -33.44
CA ILE A 50 1.08 -9.60 -34.29
C ILE A 50 0.60 -8.16 -34.14
N ILE A 51 1.54 -7.28 -33.80
CA ILE A 51 1.37 -5.82 -33.73
C ILE A 51 1.46 -5.22 -35.14
N SER A 52 2.49 -5.61 -35.88
CA SER A 52 2.76 -5.13 -37.23
C SER A 52 3.71 -6.09 -37.95
N THR A 53 3.84 -5.91 -39.26
CA THR A 53 4.75 -6.69 -40.09
C THR A 53 5.59 -5.77 -40.96
N GLN A 54 6.76 -6.25 -41.36
CA GLN A 54 7.59 -5.63 -42.37
C GLN A 54 8.04 -6.70 -43.37
N PRO A 55 7.66 -6.65 -44.66
CA PRO A 55 6.80 -5.65 -45.33
C PRO A 55 5.38 -5.47 -44.73
N GLU A 56 4.78 -4.30 -44.92
CA GLU A 56 3.41 -3.98 -44.47
C GLU A 56 2.35 -4.70 -45.32
N ALA A 57 1.12 -4.81 -44.80
CA ALA A 57 0.02 -5.44 -45.53
C ALA A 57 -0.24 -4.74 -46.88
N GLY A 58 -0.30 -5.54 -47.95
CA GLY A 58 -0.45 -5.07 -49.33
C GLY A 58 0.86 -4.69 -50.03
N GLU A 59 2.01 -4.77 -49.37
CA GLU A 59 3.32 -4.65 -50.03
C GLU A 59 3.68 -5.94 -50.78
N SER A 60 4.44 -5.80 -51.86
CA SER A 60 4.86 -6.94 -52.69
C SER A 60 5.93 -7.77 -51.98
N LEU A 61 5.71 -9.08 -51.92
CA LEU A 61 6.65 -10.11 -51.48
C LEU A 61 7.18 -10.85 -52.70
N ALA A 62 8.50 -10.96 -52.82
CA ALA A 62 9.19 -11.81 -53.78
C ALA A 62 9.61 -13.15 -53.14
N ASP A 63 9.91 -14.13 -53.98
CA ASP A 63 10.45 -15.41 -53.53
C ASP A 63 11.80 -15.21 -52.81
N GLY A 64 11.92 -15.77 -51.59
CA GLY A 64 13.12 -15.61 -50.77
C GLY A 64 13.13 -14.36 -49.87
N ASP A 65 12.12 -13.51 -49.93
CA ASP A 65 12.06 -12.31 -49.08
C ASP A 65 11.99 -12.63 -47.59
N THR A 66 12.47 -11.68 -46.79
CA THR A 66 12.41 -11.76 -45.33
C THR A 66 11.21 -10.97 -44.81
N VAL A 67 10.36 -11.63 -44.02
CA VAL A 67 9.21 -11.01 -43.36
C VAL A 67 9.49 -10.95 -41.86
N ILE A 68 9.48 -9.75 -41.29
CA ILE A 68 9.63 -9.50 -39.86
C ILE A 68 8.23 -9.35 -39.26
N LEU A 69 7.91 -10.17 -38.27
CA LEU A 69 6.67 -10.11 -37.50
C LEU A 69 6.98 -9.50 -36.13
N TYR A 70 6.38 -8.36 -35.85
CA TYR A 70 6.44 -7.76 -34.50
C TYR A 70 5.35 -8.40 -33.65
N VAL A 71 5.75 -9.21 -32.67
CA VAL A 71 4.85 -9.97 -31.80
C VAL A 71 4.71 -9.26 -30.46
N SER A 72 3.47 -9.04 -30.03
CA SER A 72 3.17 -8.41 -28.75
C SER A 72 3.64 -9.26 -27.59
N THR A 73 4.29 -8.63 -26.62
CA THR A 73 4.53 -9.18 -25.27
C THR A 73 3.49 -8.70 -24.24
N GLY A 74 2.49 -7.94 -24.68
CA GLY A 74 1.53 -7.23 -23.83
C GLY A 74 2.02 -5.84 -23.41
N PRO A 75 1.33 -5.20 -22.45
CA PRO A 75 1.68 -3.86 -21.96
C PRO A 75 3.11 -3.80 -21.44
N GLU A 76 3.75 -2.64 -21.59
CA GLU A 76 5.09 -2.43 -21.02
C GLU A 76 5.02 -2.44 -19.49
N ILE A 77 5.57 -3.47 -18.86
CA ILE A 77 5.65 -3.56 -17.40
C ILE A 77 6.88 -2.80 -16.93
N LYS A 78 6.68 -1.60 -16.37
CA LYS A 78 7.75 -0.84 -15.72
C LYS A 78 8.06 -1.46 -14.37
N LYS A 79 9.33 -1.78 -14.15
CA LYS A 79 9.84 -2.23 -12.85
C LYS A 79 10.31 -1.02 -12.05
N ILE A 80 10.01 -1.02 -10.76
CA ILE A 80 10.51 -0.04 -9.81
C ILE A 80 11.19 -0.73 -8.63
N THR A 81 12.17 -0.05 -8.04
CA THR A 81 12.83 -0.51 -6.82
C THR A 81 12.03 -0.08 -5.59
N VAL A 82 11.69 -1.04 -4.73
CA VAL A 82 10.94 -0.80 -3.50
C VAL A 82 11.77 0.06 -2.52
N PRO A 83 11.28 1.27 -2.14
CA PRO A 83 11.94 2.10 -1.14
C PRO A 83 11.84 1.50 0.27
N SER A 84 12.67 2.02 1.18
CA SER A 84 12.52 1.73 2.61
C SER A 84 11.67 2.79 3.27
N TYR A 85 10.58 2.36 3.92
CA TYR A 85 9.68 3.23 4.68
C TYR A 85 9.78 3.00 6.19
N LEU A 86 10.67 2.10 6.63
CA LEU A 86 10.83 1.72 8.02
C LEU A 86 11.26 2.93 8.87
N GLY A 87 10.60 3.10 10.01
CA GLY A 87 10.85 4.21 10.94
C GLY A 87 10.27 5.57 10.52
N LEU A 88 9.66 5.66 9.33
CA LEU A 88 8.99 6.87 8.88
C LEU A 88 7.55 6.92 9.41
N ASN A 89 6.96 8.12 9.45
CA ASN A 89 5.56 8.29 9.78
C ASN A 89 4.68 7.92 8.57
N ILE A 90 3.61 7.16 8.84
CA ILE A 90 2.72 6.64 7.80
C ILE A 90 1.99 7.72 7.00
N ASP A 91 1.67 8.87 7.60
CA ASP A 91 0.97 9.95 6.90
C ASP A 91 1.90 10.68 5.93
N ASP A 92 3.16 10.89 6.32
CA ASP A 92 4.20 11.43 5.44
C ASP A 92 4.45 10.49 4.25
N VAL A 93 4.55 9.18 4.52
CA VAL A 93 4.74 8.17 3.47
C VAL A 93 3.57 8.14 2.50
N LYS A 94 2.32 8.13 2.99
CA LYS A 94 1.13 8.19 2.12
C LYS A 94 1.12 9.44 1.23
N ALA A 95 1.57 10.58 1.73
CA ALA A 95 1.59 11.84 0.99
C ALA A 95 2.69 11.87 -0.10
N GLN A 96 3.78 11.13 0.08
CA GLN A 96 4.97 11.19 -0.79
C GLN A 96 5.18 9.94 -1.65
N MET A 97 4.42 8.87 -1.42
CA MET A 97 4.61 7.60 -2.13
C MET A 97 4.24 7.72 -3.61
N THR A 98 5.15 7.27 -4.47
CA THR A 98 4.98 7.23 -5.92
C THR A 98 5.39 5.86 -6.47
N GLY A 99 4.76 5.42 -7.56
CA GLY A 99 5.09 4.16 -8.24
C GLY A 99 4.58 2.89 -7.55
N LEU A 100 4.09 2.97 -6.31
CA LEU A 100 3.40 1.89 -5.59
C LEU A 100 1.99 2.33 -5.21
N THR A 101 1.12 1.36 -4.94
CA THR A 101 -0.25 1.60 -4.48
C THR A 101 -0.35 1.35 -2.98
N PHE A 102 -1.00 2.26 -2.24
CA PHE A 102 -1.20 2.11 -0.80
C PHE A 102 -2.32 1.09 -0.51
N GLY A 103 -1.95 -0.06 0.03
CA GLY A 103 -2.89 -1.15 0.35
C GLY A 103 -3.50 -1.08 1.76
N GLY A 104 -3.06 -0.15 2.60
CA GLY A 104 -3.48 -0.06 3.99
C GLY A 104 -2.38 -0.34 5.00
N TYR A 105 -2.75 -0.32 6.28
CA TYR A 105 -1.88 -0.74 7.37
C TYR A 105 -2.66 -1.37 8.51
N THR A 106 -1.96 -2.14 9.34
CA THR A 106 -2.42 -2.58 10.66
C THR A 106 -1.61 -1.89 11.75
N GLU A 107 -2.21 -1.73 12.93
CA GLU A 107 -1.53 -1.14 14.08
C GLU A 107 -1.21 -2.20 15.13
N VAL A 108 -0.04 -2.08 15.74
CA VAL A 108 0.37 -2.87 16.90
C VAL A 108 0.96 -1.95 17.95
N SER A 109 0.82 -2.32 19.22
CA SER A 109 1.52 -1.63 20.29
C SER A 109 3.03 -1.82 20.12
N ASP A 110 3.77 -0.73 20.21
CA ASP A 110 5.23 -0.72 20.14
C ASP A 110 5.78 0.49 20.92
N ASP A 111 7.05 0.44 21.33
CA ASP A 111 7.68 1.56 22.05
C ASP A 111 7.90 2.81 21.18
N SER A 112 7.85 2.66 19.86
CA SER A 112 7.94 3.76 18.90
C SER A 112 6.72 4.69 18.94
N ALA A 113 6.88 5.93 18.49
CA ALA A 113 5.78 6.89 18.41
C ALA A 113 4.63 6.36 17.52
N ALA A 114 3.40 6.70 17.88
CA ALA A 114 2.22 6.34 17.09
C ALA A 114 2.35 6.82 15.64
N GLY A 115 1.97 5.96 14.68
CA GLY A 115 2.11 6.18 13.24
C GLY A 115 3.48 5.82 12.65
N THR A 116 4.44 5.39 13.47
CA THR A 116 5.76 4.92 12.98
C THR A 116 5.63 3.59 12.26
N ILE A 117 6.14 3.47 11.04
CA ILE A 117 6.16 2.22 10.28
C ILE A 117 7.19 1.26 10.88
N LEU A 118 6.73 0.09 11.32
CA LEU A 118 7.53 -0.98 11.90
C LEU A 118 7.95 -2.01 10.85
N THR A 119 7.03 -2.36 9.94
CA THR A 119 7.29 -3.28 8.83
C THR A 119 6.54 -2.85 7.57
N GLN A 120 7.03 -3.34 6.43
CA GLN A 120 6.41 -3.20 5.12
C GLN A 120 6.31 -4.58 4.46
N SER A 121 5.28 -4.81 3.64
CA SER A 121 5.02 -6.12 3.02
C SER A 121 5.99 -6.49 1.90
N LEU A 122 6.60 -5.49 1.25
CA LEU A 122 7.54 -5.67 0.15
C LEU A 122 8.98 -5.47 0.64
N ASP A 123 9.88 -6.37 0.23
CA ASP A 123 11.28 -6.31 0.62
C ASP A 123 11.98 -5.05 0.08
N VAL A 124 12.69 -4.37 0.97
CA VAL A 124 13.46 -3.17 0.63
C VAL A 124 14.48 -3.49 -0.47
N LYS A 125 14.55 -2.63 -1.50
CA LYS A 125 15.40 -2.78 -2.69
C LYS A 125 15.02 -3.92 -3.65
N SER A 126 13.93 -4.66 -3.40
CA SER A 126 13.40 -5.60 -4.40
C SER A 126 12.82 -4.85 -5.61
N GLU A 127 12.73 -5.52 -6.75
CA GLU A 127 12.07 -4.99 -7.95
C GLU A 127 10.65 -5.54 -8.07
N VAL A 128 9.70 -4.64 -8.21
CA VAL A 128 8.28 -4.95 -8.39
C VAL A 128 7.70 -4.17 -9.56
N ASP A 129 6.52 -4.56 -10.02
CA ASP A 129 5.82 -3.84 -11.08
C ASP A 129 5.33 -2.49 -10.53
N GLU A 130 5.40 -1.45 -11.36
CA GLU A 130 4.80 -0.16 -11.04
C GLU A 130 3.30 -0.34 -10.74
N GLY A 131 2.85 0.28 -9.65
CA GLY A 131 1.48 0.15 -9.15
C GLY A 131 1.26 -1.05 -8.22
N THR A 132 2.27 -1.88 -7.96
CA THR A 132 2.18 -2.97 -6.97
C THR A 132 1.71 -2.43 -5.62
N GLU A 133 0.82 -3.16 -4.97
CA GLU A 133 0.28 -2.81 -3.66
C GLU A 133 1.30 -3.10 -2.55
N ILE A 134 1.46 -2.13 -1.63
CA ILE A 134 2.27 -2.27 -0.42
C ILE A 134 1.41 -2.01 0.82
N THR A 135 1.57 -2.85 1.83
CA THR A 135 0.91 -2.72 3.15
C THR A 135 1.95 -2.57 4.24
N PHE A 136 1.55 -1.97 5.36
CA PHE A 136 2.44 -1.67 6.48
C PHE A 136 1.91 -2.21 7.80
N THR A 137 2.83 -2.48 8.72
CA THR A 137 2.51 -2.54 10.15
C THR A 137 3.06 -1.27 10.79
N VAL A 138 2.22 -0.55 11.54
CA VAL A 138 2.60 0.70 12.20
C VAL A 138 2.43 0.59 13.71
N SER A 139 3.16 1.42 14.45
CA SER A 139 3.01 1.55 15.89
C SER A 139 1.72 2.31 16.22
N SER A 140 0.90 1.81 17.14
CA SER A 140 -0.16 2.58 17.81
C SER A 140 0.35 3.37 19.03
N GLY A 141 1.67 3.33 19.28
CA GLY A 141 2.30 3.81 20.50
C GLY A 141 2.40 2.73 21.57
N LYS A 142 2.93 3.12 22.74
CA LYS A 142 3.10 2.21 23.88
C LYS A 142 1.75 1.63 24.32
N ALA A 143 1.76 0.37 24.75
CA ALA A 143 0.60 -0.27 25.33
C ALA A 143 0.09 0.58 26.49
N GLN A 144 -1.21 0.85 26.49
CA GLN A 144 -1.87 1.56 27.58
C GLN A 144 -2.82 0.63 28.30
N THR A 145 -2.84 0.70 29.61
CA THR A 145 -3.78 -0.06 30.44
C THR A 145 -4.61 0.87 31.30
N SER A 146 -5.74 0.36 31.79
CA SER A 146 -6.75 1.18 32.48
C SER A 146 -6.88 0.78 33.94
N VAL A 147 -6.67 1.73 34.84
CA VAL A 147 -6.82 1.55 36.28
C VAL A 147 -8.00 2.37 36.76
N THR A 148 -8.93 1.76 37.50
CA THR A 148 -10.05 2.48 38.12
C THR A 148 -9.77 2.67 39.60
N LYS A 149 -9.83 3.92 40.06
CA LYS A 149 -9.74 4.30 41.47
C LYS A 149 -11.04 4.91 41.94
N SER A 150 -11.33 4.75 43.23
CA SER A 150 -12.53 5.24 43.87
C SER A 150 -12.19 5.79 45.24
N TRP A 151 -12.64 7.01 45.49
CA TRP A 151 -12.41 7.73 46.75
C TRP A 151 -13.73 8.03 47.43
N ALA A 152 -13.77 7.86 48.75
CA ALA A 152 -14.94 8.22 49.54
C ALA A 152 -15.05 9.75 49.66
N LEU A 153 -16.25 10.28 49.43
CA LEU A 153 -16.52 11.68 49.63
C LEU A 153 -16.61 11.99 51.14
N PRO A 154 -16.31 13.24 51.56
CA PRO A 154 -16.48 13.65 52.95
C PRO A 154 -17.92 13.45 53.41
N ALA A 155 -18.10 12.89 54.62
CA ALA A 155 -19.41 12.67 55.19
C ALA A 155 -20.18 13.99 55.43
N GLY A 156 -21.50 13.93 55.30
CA GLY A 156 -22.42 15.06 55.54
C GLY A 156 -23.26 15.41 54.32
N ASP A 157 -24.12 16.41 54.49
CA ASP A 157 -25.02 16.89 53.46
C ASP A 157 -24.39 18.00 52.59
N GLY A 158 -24.98 18.21 51.41
CA GLY A 158 -24.56 19.26 50.48
C GLY A 158 -23.57 18.78 49.42
N THR A 159 -22.71 19.69 48.97
CA THR A 159 -21.77 19.44 47.88
C THR A 159 -20.32 19.62 48.32
N VAL A 160 -19.40 19.02 47.58
CA VAL A 160 -17.94 19.18 47.73
C VAL A 160 -17.35 19.45 46.36
N HIS A 161 -16.41 20.38 46.26
CA HIS A 161 -15.64 20.59 45.05
C HIS A 161 -14.52 19.56 44.98
N VAL A 162 -14.55 18.73 43.94
CA VAL A 162 -13.61 17.63 43.74
C VAL A 162 -12.72 17.95 42.56
N VAL A 163 -11.41 17.98 42.80
CA VAL A 163 -10.39 18.05 41.75
C VAL A 163 -9.54 16.80 41.81
N ILE A 164 -9.41 16.10 40.69
CA ILE A 164 -8.54 14.92 40.56
C ILE A 164 -7.49 15.25 39.51
N LYS A 165 -6.23 15.14 39.91
CA LYS A 165 -5.07 15.37 39.05
C LYS A 165 -4.32 14.08 38.81
N LEU A 166 -3.85 13.89 37.58
CA LEU A 166 -2.91 12.84 37.18
C LEU A 166 -1.62 13.54 36.73
N ASP A 167 -0.50 13.28 37.41
CA ASP A 167 0.80 13.92 37.14
C ASP A 167 0.66 15.45 36.91
N ASP A 168 0.10 16.14 37.91
CA ASP A 168 -0.22 17.58 37.93
C ASP A 168 -1.30 18.08 36.96
N ASN A 169 -1.79 17.26 36.03
CA ASN A 169 -2.85 17.64 35.10
C ASN A 169 -4.23 17.34 35.68
N SER A 170 -5.11 18.35 35.74
CA SER A 170 -6.50 18.15 36.18
C SER A 170 -7.27 17.32 35.16
N VAL A 171 -7.68 16.11 35.56
CA VAL A 171 -8.50 15.19 34.74
C VAL A 171 -9.98 15.20 35.16
N PHE A 172 -10.27 15.75 36.33
CA PHE A 172 -11.61 15.99 36.80
C PHE A 172 -11.63 17.22 37.70
N ASP A 173 -12.60 18.10 37.45
CA ASP A 173 -12.84 19.29 38.23
C ASP A 173 -14.35 19.54 38.24
N SER A 174 -15.00 19.22 39.35
CA SER A 174 -16.45 19.42 39.46
C SER A 174 -16.94 19.43 40.91
N THR A 175 -18.08 20.08 41.12
CA THR A 175 -18.81 20.03 42.38
C THR A 175 -19.73 18.81 42.40
N VAL A 176 -19.52 17.91 43.36
CA VAL A 176 -20.24 16.64 43.50
C VAL A 176 -21.13 16.67 44.74
N ASN A 177 -22.33 16.09 44.66
CA ASN A 177 -23.18 15.90 45.84
C ASN A 177 -22.60 14.81 46.74
N LYS A 178 -22.41 15.12 48.03
CA LYS A 178 -21.86 14.18 49.02
C LYS A 178 -22.72 12.93 49.19
N SER A 179 -24.02 12.99 48.85
CA SER A 179 -24.94 11.85 48.87
C SER A 179 -24.57 10.73 47.89
N VAL A 180 -23.70 11.00 46.90
CA VAL A 180 -23.18 9.97 45.98
C VAL A 180 -22.24 9.00 46.70
N GLY A 181 -21.64 9.42 47.82
CA GLY A 181 -20.81 8.58 48.69
C GLY A 181 -19.39 8.37 48.18
N THR A 182 -19.21 8.08 46.89
CA THR A 182 -17.89 7.90 46.28
C THR A 182 -17.77 8.63 44.95
N VAL A 183 -16.55 9.03 44.62
CA VAL A 183 -16.17 9.47 43.28
C VAL A 183 -15.18 8.47 42.72
N SER A 184 -15.44 7.98 41.51
CA SER A 184 -14.57 7.05 40.81
C SER A 184 -14.09 7.63 39.48
N ARG A 185 -12.86 7.27 39.12
CA ARG A 185 -12.26 7.62 37.83
C ARG A 185 -11.47 6.45 37.27
N THR A 186 -11.59 6.27 35.96
CA THR A 186 -10.75 5.37 35.18
C THR A 186 -9.67 6.21 34.51
N PHE A 187 -8.43 5.81 34.72
CA PHE A 187 -7.23 6.39 34.12
C PHE A 187 -6.71 5.41 33.08
N THR A 188 -6.22 5.91 31.96
CA THR A 188 -5.58 5.10 30.92
C THR A 188 -4.20 5.68 30.65
N GLY A 189 -3.17 4.84 30.72
CA GLY A 189 -1.78 5.27 30.62
C GLY A 189 -0.82 4.08 30.52
N SER A 190 0.48 4.35 30.63
CA SER A 190 1.54 3.34 30.61
C SER A 190 2.59 3.69 31.65
N GLY A 191 3.15 2.72 32.37
CA GLY A 191 4.16 2.98 33.41
C GLY A 191 3.53 3.42 34.74
N THR A 192 4.11 4.39 35.41
CA THR A 192 3.63 4.87 36.73
C THR A 192 3.25 6.34 36.68
N SER A 193 2.17 6.68 37.38
CA SER A 193 1.68 8.05 37.55
C SER A 193 1.19 8.27 38.97
N ILE A 194 1.16 9.53 39.40
CA ILE A 194 0.61 9.93 40.70
C ILE A 194 -0.78 10.51 40.50
N VAL A 195 -1.74 10.04 41.29
CA VAL A 195 -3.08 10.59 41.37
C VAL A 195 -3.25 11.36 42.67
N ASP A 196 -3.54 12.65 42.54
CA ASP A 196 -3.86 13.53 43.65
C ASP A 196 -5.33 13.92 43.61
N VAL A 197 -6.00 13.84 44.76
CA VAL A 197 -7.42 14.16 44.91
C VAL A 197 -7.57 15.26 45.94
N TYR A 198 -8.22 16.34 45.54
CA TYR A 198 -8.50 17.51 46.35
C TYR A 198 -9.99 17.61 46.61
N PHE A 199 -10.36 17.92 47.84
CA PHE A 199 -11.71 18.25 48.26
C PHE A 199 -11.71 19.68 48.81
N ASP A 200 -12.52 20.57 48.21
CA ASP A 200 -12.57 21.99 48.53
C ASP A 200 -11.16 22.61 48.60
N ASP A 201 -10.37 22.38 47.54
CA ASP A 201 -8.96 22.79 47.38
C ASP A 201 -7.94 22.17 48.36
N VAL A 202 -8.35 21.21 49.20
CA VAL A 202 -7.46 20.50 50.14
C VAL A 202 -7.08 19.12 49.61
N LEU A 203 -5.77 18.88 49.42
CA LEU A 203 -5.24 17.55 49.06
C LEU A 203 -5.64 16.53 50.13
N THR A 204 -6.47 15.56 49.74
CA THR A 204 -7.04 14.54 50.62
C THR A 204 -6.47 13.15 50.35
N TYR A 205 -6.25 12.81 49.08
CA TYR A 205 -5.60 11.55 48.69
C TYR A 205 -4.45 11.83 47.75
N SER A 206 -3.38 11.05 47.88
CA SER A 206 -2.25 11.00 46.95
C SER A 206 -1.78 9.56 46.89
N GLU A 207 -1.86 8.95 45.71
CA GLU A 207 -1.49 7.55 45.50
C GLU A 207 -0.83 7.32 44.14
N GLU A 208 0.12 6.39 44.12
CA GLU A 208 0.72 5.92 42.87
C GLU A 208 -0.23 4.92 42.18
N ILE A 209 -0.37 5.07 40.86
CA ILE A 209 -1.01 4.11 40.00
C ILE A 209 0.00 3.52 39.02
N VAL A 210 -0.04 2.20 38.88
CA VAL A 210 0.79 1.45 37.94
C VAL A 210 -0.12 0.94 36.82
N PHE A 211 0.21 1.29 35.60
CA PHE A 211 -0.43 0.80 34.38
C PHE A 211 0.37 -0.42 33.89
N ASP A 212 0.00 -1.60 34.38
CA ASP A 212 0.51 -2.93 33.96
C ASP A 212 -0.14 -3.42 32.69
#